data_AF-A0A924IJW6-F1
#
_entry.id   AF-A0A924IJW6-F1
#
_cell.length_a   1.000
_cell.length_b   1.000
_cell.length_c   1.000
_cell.angle_alpha   90.00
_cell.angle_beta   90.00
_cell.angle_gamma   90.00
#
_symmetry.space_group_name_H-M   'P 1'
#
loop_
_entity.id
_entity.type
_entity.pdbx_description
1 polymer ?
#
loop_
_entity_poly.entity_id
_entity_poly.type
_entity_poly.pdbx_seq_one_letter_code
_entity_poly.pdbx_strand_id
1 'polypeptide(L)'
;TVGSLAVKARWIGPARPLVTGYDLLNRVSRFVVPYTRQTWLVALTVTNVGELPIRMRATDWQLTIKPGDVQRVPLDVPFFKERWPTEAVRSEAMMLDQAMAIGHVIRTLWGDRVIEPSETATGILPFLSTAEAPTRVHLTWSAAAQPVVFQFGVRP
;
A
#
# COMPACT_ATOMS: atom_id res chain seq x y z
N THR A 1 18.29 8.11 20.43
CA THR A 1 17.61 9.41 20.25
C THR A 1 16.73 9.27 19.03
N VAL A 2 15.41 9.41 19.17
CA VAL A 2 14.48 9.22 18.03
C VAL A 2 14.75 10.38 17.07
N GLY A 3 15.31 10.07 15.89
CA GLY A 3 15.48 11.07 14.84
C GLY A 3 14.15 11.75 14.56
N SER A 4 14.18 13.07 14.44
CA SER A 4 12.98 13.85 14.13
C SER A 4 12.48 13.45 12.74
N LEU A 5 11.17 13.20 12.61
CA LEU A 5 10.55 12.73 11.37
C LEU A 5 9.45 13.69 10.95
N ALA A 6 9.43 14.02 9.66
CA ALA A 6 8.27 14.63 9.03
C ALA A 6 7.52 13.55 8.24
N VAL A 7 6.40 13.09 8.80
CA VAL A 7 5.58 12.03 8.21
C VAL A 7 4.30 12.65 7.66
N LYS A 8 4.01 12.40 6.39
CA LYS A 8 2.78 12.79 5.72
C LYS A 8 2.10 11.54 5.19
N ALA A 9 0.82 11.40 5.47
CA ALA A 9 0.00 10.34 4.91
C ALA A 9 -1.20 10.94 4.20
N ARG A 10 -1.70 10.24 3.17
CA ARG A 10 -2.87 10.66 2.39
C ARG A 10 -3.72 9.46 2.03
N TRP A 11 -4.99 9.52 2.38
CA TRP A 11 -6.00 8.57 1.90
C TRP A 11 -6.11 8.65 0.38
N ILE A 12 -5.88 7.54 -0.31
CA ILE A 12 -6.10 7.42 -1.75
C ILE A 12 -7.53 6.92 -2.02
N GLY A 13 -8.07 6.06 -1.16
CA GLY A 13 -9.37 5.44 -1.34
C GLY A 13 -9.30 3.94 -1.59
N PRO A 14 -10.43 3.32 -1.98
CA PRO A 14 -10.42 1.95 -2.44
C PRO A 14 -9.51 1.83 -3.66
N ALA A 15 -8.74 0.75 -3.71
CA ALA A 15 -7.97 0.41 -4.89
C ALA A 15 -8.92 0.24 -6.07
N ARG A 16 -8.81 1.14 -7.04
CA ARG A 16 -9.59 1.02 -8.28
C ARG A 16 -9.06 -0.17 -9.07
N PRO A 17 -9.92 -1.01 -9.67
CA PRO A 17 -9.48 -1.94 -10.71
C PRO A 17 -8.63 -1.16 -11.70
N LEU A 18 -7.33 -1.46 -11.76
CA LEU A 18 -6.48 -0.91 -12.81
C LEU A 18 -7.04 -1.47 -14.12
N VAL A 19 -7.35 -0.60 -15.07
CA VAL A 19 -7.93 -1.02 -16.35
C VAL A 19 -6.82 -0.98 -17.40
N THR A 20 -6.76 -2.05 -18.20
CA THR A 20 -6.13 -2.19 -19.53
C THR A 20 -4.62 -2.41 -19.64
N GLY A 21 -4.23 -3.64 -20.01
CA GLY A 21 -3.12 -3.88 -20.95
C GLY A 21 -3.68 -4.05 -22.37
N TYR A 22 -2.90 -3.74 -23.40
CA TYR A 22 -3.28 -3.96 -24.79
C TYR A 22 -2.50 -5.16 -25.34
N ASP A 23 -3.16 -6.11 -26.00
CA ASP A 23 -2.44 -7.16 -26.74
C ASP A 23 -1.71 -6.57 -27.96
N LEU A 24 -0.91 -7.39 -28.67
CA LEU A 24 -0.18 -6.96 -29.87
C LEU A 24 -1.09 -6.48 -31.02
N LEU A 25 -2.41 -6.67 -30.90
CA LEU A 25 -3.45 -6.23 -31.82
C LEU A 25 -4.23 -5.02 -31.27
N ASN A 26 -3.72 -4.35 -30.24
CA ASN A 26 -4.37 -3.23 -29.55
C ASN A 26 -5.74 -3.57 -28.94
N ARG A 27 -6.00 -4.83 -28.61
CA ARG A 27 -7.22 -5.24 -27.91
C ARG A 27 -7.04 -5.13 -26.42
N VAL A 28 -8.09 -4.67 -25.76
CA VAL A 28 -8.15 -4.49 -24.31
C VAL A 28 -8.12 -5.84 -23.59
N SER A 29 -7.00 -6.13 -22.93
CA SER A 29 -6.87 -7.21 -21.94
C SER A 29 -7.14 -6.61 -20.55
N ARG A 30 -8.27 -7.00 -19.94
CA ARG A 30 -8.69 -6.50 -18.61
C ARG A 30 -7.92 -7.24 -17.51
N PHE A 31 -6.94 -6.61 -16.87
CA PHE A 31 -6.25 -7.17 -15.72
C PHE A 31 -6.64 -6.47 -14.42
N VAL A 32 -7.22 -7.25 -13.51
CA VAL A 32 -7.59 -6.81 -12.16
C VAL A 32 -6.36 -7.02 -11.28
N VAL A 33 -5.67 -5.94 -10.88
CA VAL A 33 -4.57 -6.09 -9.91
C VAL A 33 -5.18 -6.51 -8.56
N PRO A 34 -4.62 -7.45 -7.77
CA PRO A 34 -5.32 -8.04 -6.63
C PRO A 34 -5.67 -7.08 -5.49
N TYR A 35 -5.05 -5.89 -5.43
CA TYR A 35 -5.54 -4.86 -4.51
C TYR A 35 -7.00 -4.46 -4.80
N THR A 36 -7.51 -4.70 -6.00
CA THR A 36 -8.68 -3.99 -6.51
C THR A 36 -10.05 -4.57 -6.16
N ARG A 37 -10.10 -5.68 -5.41
CA ARG A 37 -11.41 -6.21 -4.98
C ARG A 37 -11.78 -5.86 -3.57
N GLN A 38 -10.80 -5.70 -2.67
CA GLN A 38 -11.04 -5.45 -1.26
C GLN A 38 -9.80 -4.84 -0.62
N THR A 39 -9.25 -3.74 -1.18
CA THR A 39 -8.20 -3.00 -0.47
C THR A 39 -8.41 -1.50 -0.45
N TRP A 40 -7.93 -0.88 0.62
CA TRP A 40 -7.80 0.54 0.80
C TRP A 40 -6.35 0.95 0.71
N LEU A 41 -6.08 2.06 0.02
CA LEU A 41 -4.73 2.53 -0.23
C LEU A 41 -4.47 3.82 0.55
N VAL A 42 -3.32 3.85 1.22
CA VAL A 42 -2.79 5.06 1.85
C VAL A 42 -1.43 5.37 1.25
N ALA A 43 -1.27 6.57 0.66
CA ALA A 43 0.03 7.09 0.27
C ALA A 43 0.76 7.55 1.53
N LEU A 44 2.01 7.12 1.68
CA LEU A 44 2.90 7.54 2.74
C LEU A 44 4.09 8.28 2.13
N THR A 45 4.46 9.39 2.74
CA THR A 45 5.68 10.15 2.46
C THR A 45 6.37 10.42 3.77
N VAL A 46 7.63 10.02 3.87
CA VAL A 46 8.44 10.19 5.07
C VAL A 46 9.71 10.93 4.70
N THR A 47 9.98 12.00 5.41
CA THR A 47 11.26 12.70 5.35
C THR A 47 11.96 12.55 6.69
N ASN A 48 13.19 12.05 6.65
CA ASN A 48 14.06 12.04 7.82
C ASN A 48 14.65 13.43 8.02
N VAL A 49 14.21 14.13 9.07
CA VAL A 49 14.71 15.46 9.43
C VAL A 49 15.65 15.41 10.64
N GLY A 50 16.03 14.21 11.07
CA GLY A 50 17.01 13.98 12.12
C GLY A 50 18.41 13.73 11.55
N GLU A 51 19.35 13.54 12.46
CA GLU A 51 20.77 13.34 12.14
C GLU A 51 21.16 11.87 11.98
N LEU A 52 20.27 10.94 12.33
CA LEU A 52 20.53 9.49 12.31
C LEU A 52 19.64 8.79 11.27
N PRO A 53 20.14 7.71 10.62
CA PRO A 53 19.33 6.88 9.74
C PRO A 53 18.16 6.25 10.47
N ILE A 54 17.01 6.12 9.81
CA ILE A 54 15.79 5.56 10.39
C ILE A 54 15.33 4.38 9.55
N ARG A 55 15.22 3.20 10.17
CA ARG A 55 14.60 2.05 9.53
C ARG A 55 13.09 2.09 9.73
N MET A 56 12.35 1.93 8.64
CA MET A 56 10.90 1.86 8.64
C MET A 56 10.42 0.62 7.89
N ARG A 57 9.45 -0.07 8.49
CA ARG A 57 8.83 -1.26 7.92
C ARG A 57 7.35 -1.04 7.73
N ALA A 58 6.76 -1.71 6.73
CA ALA A 58 5.31 -1.77 6.57
C ALA A 58 4.61 -2.32 7.83
N THR A 59 5.24 -3.27 8.52
CA THR A 59 4.75 -3.90 9.75
C THR A 59 4.60 -2.95 10.93
N ASP A 60 5.22 -1.76 10.87
CA ASP A 60 5.13 -0.76 11.92
C ASP A 60 3.84 0.06 11.83
N TRP A 61 3.02 -0.17 10.79
CA TRP A 61 1.81 0.58 10.50
C TRP A 61 0.54 -0.22 10.77
N GLN A 62 -0.47 0.47 11.32
CA GLN A 62 -1.78 -0.10 11.63
C GLN A 62 -2.87 0.84 11.12
N LEU A 63 -3.92 0.25 10.53
CA LEU A 63 -5.13 0.99 10.14
C LEU A 63 -6.26 0.62 11.11
N THR A 64 -6.84 1.63 11.74
CA THR A 64 -7.99 1.48 12.61
C THR A 64 -9.17 2.25 12.04
N ILE A 65 -10.31 1.58 11.91
CA ILE A 65 -11.50 2.14 11.27
C ILE A 65 -12.60 2.38 12.29
N LYS A 66 -12.80 1.40 13.15
CA LYS A 66 -13.66 1.48 14.33
C LYS A 66 -12.86 1.01 15.54
N PRO A 67 -13.16 1.49 16.76
CA PRO A 67 -12.58 0.92 17.97
C PRO A 67 -12.78 -0.61 17.99
N GLY A 68 -11.69 -1.37 18.07
CA GLY A 68 -11.71 -2.84 18.02
C GLY A 68 -11.53 -3.46 16.62
N ASP A 69 -11.71 -2.69 15.55
CA ASP A 69 -11.44 -3.10 14.16
C ASP A 69 -10.07 -2.57 13.72
N VAL A 70 -9.03 -3.29 14.15
CA VAL A 70 -7.63 -2.95 13.88
C VAL A 70 -7.09 -3.92 12.85
N GLN A 71 -6.81 -3.41 11.65
CA GLN A 71 -5.97 -4.14 10.73
C GLN A 71 -4.51 -3.89 11.10
N ARG A 72 -3.91 -4.93 11.67
CA ARG A 72 -2.50 -4.97 12.00
C ARG A 72 -1.76 -5.32 10.72
N VAL A 73 -0.97 -4.38 10.22
CA VAL A 73 -0.09 -4.54 9.06
C VAL A 73 -0.79 -4.41 7.69
N PRO A 74 -0.23 -3.59 6.77
CA PRO A 74 -0.61 -3.58 5.36
C PRO A 74 -0.36 -4.94 4.70
N LEU A 75 -1.06 -5.24 3.62
CA LEU A 75 -0.81 -6.42 2.81
C LEU A 75 0.60 -6.40 2.21
N ASP A 76 1.29 -7.53 2.29
CA ASP A 76 2.66 -7.71 1.83
C ASP A 76 2.75 -8.46 0.50
N VAL A 77 3.97 -8.57 -0.04
CA VAL A 77 4.22 -9.24 -1.32
C VAL A 77 3.79 -10.72 -1.32
N PRO A 78 4.12 -11.54 -0.29
CA PRO A 78 3.59 -12.90 -0.15
C PRO A 78 2.07 -13.00 -0.28
N PHE A 79 1.31 -12.18 0.45
CA PHE A 79 -0.16 -12.19 0.36
C PHE A 79 -0.64 -11.97 -1.08
N PHE A 80 -0.06 -11.01 -1.80
CA PHE A 80 -0.45 -10.72 -3.18
C PHE A 80 -0.08 -11.84 -4.15
N LYS A 81 1.00 -12.58 -3.90
CA LYS A 81 1.37 -13.75 -4.71
C LYS A 81 0.41 -14.92 -4.50
N GLU A 82 0.01 -15.18 -3.26
CA GLU A 82 -0.90 -16.27 -2.90
C GLU A 82 -2.34 -16.02 -3.35
N ARG A 83 -2.81 -14.77 -3.22
CA ARG A 83 -4.19 -14.38 -3.61
C ARG A 83 -4.34 -14.10 -5.10
N TRP A 84 -3.25 -14.14 -5.88
CA TRP A 84 -3.33 -14.01 -7.33
C TRP A 84 -3.91 -15.29 -7.92
N PRO A 85 -5.03 -15.23 -8.67
CA PRO A 85 -5.57 -16.43 -9.31
C PRO A 85 -4.61 -16.92 -10.39
N THR A 86 -3.82 -17.95 -10.08
CA THR A 86 -2.94 -18.66 -11.04
C THR A 86 -3.76 -19.35 -12.14
N GLU A 87 -4.98 -19.78 -11.81
CA GLU A 87 -5.90 -20.47 -12.73
C GLU A 87 -6.52 -19.55 -13.80
N ALA A 88 -6.36 -18.23 -13.68
CA ALA A 88 -6.87 -17.26 -14.65
C ALA A 88 -5.93 -17.04 -15.85
N VAL A 89 -4.72 -17.61 -15.83
CA VAL A 89 -3.68 -17.40 -16.85
C VAL A 89 -3.86 -18.42 -17.99
N ARG A 90 -4.26 -17.95 -19.17
CA ARG A 90 -4.61 -18.80 -20.32
C ARG A 90 -3.63 -18.69 -21.50
N SER A 91 -2.63 -17.81 -21.42
CA SER A 91 -1.63 -17.60 -22.48
C SER A 91 -0.34 -16.98 -21.95
N GLU A 92 0.74 -17.06 -22.73
CA GLU A 92 2.04 -16.47 -22.41
C GLU A 92 2.00 -14.94 -22.27
N ALA A 93 1.21 -14.25 -23.10
CA ALA A 93 0.99 -12.82 -22.97
C ALA A 93 0.40 -12.45 -21.59
N MET A 94 -0.57 -13.25 -21.10
CA MET A 94 -1.14 -13.06 -19.76
C MET A 94 -0.13 -13.32 -18.64
N MET A 95 0.85 -14.21 -18.86
CA MET A 95 1.95 -14.42 -17.89
C MET A 95 2.86 -13.19 -17.81
N LEU A 96 3.21 -12.59 -18.95
CA LEU A 96 4.04 -11.40 -19.00
C LEU A 96 3.32 -10.21 -18.34
N ASP A 97 2.04 -10.01 -18.65
CA ASP A 97 1.21 -8.97 -18.05
C ASP A 97 1.05 -9.16 -16.54
N GLN A 98 0.87 -10.41 -16.08
CA GLN A 98 0.87 -10.74 -14.64
C GLN A 98 2.20 -10.36 -13.99
N ALA A 99 3.34 -10.71 -14.60
CA ALA A 99 4.67 -10.38 -14.07
C ALA A 99 4.88 -8.86 -14.01
N MET A 100 4.46 -8.12 -15.04
CA MET A 100 4.53 -6.66 -15.06
C MET A 100 3.65 -6.04 -13.97
N ALA A 101 2.42 -6.52 -13.81
CA ALA A 101 1.50 -6.02 -12.80
C ALA A 101 2.03 -6.27 -11.38
N ILE A 102 2.53 -7.48 -11.09
CA ILE A 102 3.22 -7.81 -9.84
C ILE A 102 4.44 -6.90 -9.65
N GLY A 103 5.23 -6.68 -10.70
CA GLY A 103 6.39 -5.78 -10.66
C GLY A 103 6.02 -4.33 -10.37
N HIS A 104 4.86 -3.85 -10.82
CA HIS A 104 4.35 -2.52 -10.49
C HIS A 104 3.85 -2.44 -9.04
N VAL A 105 3.14 -3.47 -8.56
CA VAL A 105 2.73 -3.59 -7.15
C VAL A 105 3.96 -3.46 -6.26
N ILE A 106 4.94 -4.34 -6.44
CA ILE A 106 6.14 -4.40 -5.59
C ILE A 106 6.88 -3.06 -5.55
N ARG A 107 6.97 -2.35 -6.68
CA ARG A 107 7.66 -1.06 -6.78
C ARG A 107 6.95 0.08 -6.04
N THR A 108 5.63 0.00 -5.88
CA THR A 108 4.83 1.06 -5.26
C THR A 108 4.55 0.80 -3.78
N LEU A 109 4.65 -0.45 -3.33
CA LEU A 109 4.46 -0.79 -1.92
C LEU A 109 5.53 -0.16 -1.04
N TRP A 110 5.10 0.29 0.15
CA TRP A 110 6.03 0.62 1.21
C TRP A 110 6.73 -0.65 1.70
N GLY A 111 8.03 -0.75 1.48
CA GLY A 111 8.86 -1.88 1.91
C GLY A 111 9.56 -1.62 3.25
N ASP A 112 10.41 -2.57 3.65
CA ASP A 112 11.44 -2.33 4.66
C ASP A 112 12.55 -1.46 4.03
N ARG A 113 12.75 -0.26 4.58
CA ARG A 113 13.72 0.71 4.07
C ARG A 113 14.42 1.43 5.21
N VAL A 114 15.70 1.70 5.04
CA VAL A 114 16.45 2.68 5.81
C VAL A 114 16.33 4.02 5.08
N ILE A 115 15.92 5.06 5.80
CA ILE A 115 15.79 6.44 5.32
C ILE A 115 16.94 7.23 5.93
N GLU A 116 17.88 7.65 5.09
CA GLU A 116 19.05 8.41 5.50
C GLU A 116 18.68 9.84 5.93
N PRO A 117 19.52 10.55 6.69
CA PRO A 117 19.30 11.96 7.04
C PRO A 117 18.99 12.82 5.81
N SER A 118 17.97 13.66 5.89
CA SER A 118 17.43 14.49 4.80
C SER A 118 16.80 13.73 3.61
N GLU A 119 16.80 12.39 3.61
CA GLU A 119 16.16 11.61 2.58
C GLU A 119 14.63 11.67 2.71
N THR A 120 13.94 11.69 1.56
CA THR A 120 12.50 11.51 1.47
C THR A 120 12.16 10.22 0.74
N ALA A 121 11.35 9.38 1.37
CA ALA A 121 10.82 8.15 0.80
C ALA A 121 9.30 8.20 0.64
N THR A 122 8.81 7.60 -0.44
CA THR A 122 7.37 7.51 -0.75
C THR A 122 6.97 6.09 -1.08
N GLY A 123 5.75 5.70 -0.70
CA GLY A 123 5.19 4.40 -1.04
C GLY A 123 3.73 4.28 -0.63
N ILE A 124 3.15 3.10 -0.88
CA ILE A 124 1.74 2.81 -0.65
C ILE A 124 1.61 1.73 0.42
N LEU A 125 0.71 1.96 1.38
CA LEU A 125 0.28 0.99 2.38
C LEU A 125 -1.11 0.45 1.98
N PRO A 126 -1.22 -0.79 1.48
CA PRO A 126 -2.50 -1.42 1.17
C PRO A 126 -3.11 -2.12 2.39
N PHE A 127 -4.36 -1.84 2.71
CA PHE A 127 -5.11 -2.50 3.79
C PHE A 127 -6.28 -3.28 3.20
N LEU A 128 -6.74 -4.35 3.85
CA LEU A 128 -7.95 -5.08 3.46
C LEU A 128 -9.17 -4.18 3.65
N SER A 129 -10.11 -4.24 2.72
CA SER A 129 -11.39 -3.55 2.79
C SER A 129 -12.51 -4.52 3.15
N THR A 130 -13.31 -4.15 4.15
CA THR A 130 -14.52 -4.88 4.60
C THR A 130 -15.80 -4.45 3.86
N ALA A 131 -15.65 -3.87 2.66
CA ALA A 131 -16.68 -3.55 1.67
C ALA A 131 -17.49 -2.24 1.81
N GLU A 132 -17.37 -1.46 2.90
CA GLU A 132 -17.86 -0.06 2.92
C GLU A 132 -16.70 0.90 3.15
N ALA A 133 -16.59 1.95 2.33
CA ALA A 133 -15.60 3.00 2.55
C ALA A 133 -15.89 3.68 3.90
N PRO A 134 -14.96 3.61 4.87
CA PRO A 134 -15.21 4.14 6.20
C PRO A 134 -15.27 5.66 6.17
N THR A 135 -16.14 6.31 6.95
CA THR A 135 -16.21 7.79 7.00
C THR A 135 -14.96 8.43 7.62
N ARG A 136 -14.26 7.66 8.46
CA ARG A 136 -13.03 8.07 9.15
C ARG A 136 -12.10 6.88 9.29
N VAL A 137 -10.80 7.11 9.09
CA VAL A 137 -9.76 6.11 9.39
C VAL A 137 -8.61 6.75 10.15
N HIS A 138 -7.99 5.93 11.01
CA HIS A 138 -6.81 6.27 11.78
C HIS A 138 -5.65 5.41 11.31
N LEU A 139 -4.58 6.06 10.86
CA LEU A 139 -3.33 5.37 10.56
C LEU A 139 -2.35 5.63 11.70
N THR A 140 -1.85 4.57 12.33
CA THR A 140 -0.93 4.64 13.46
C THR A 140 0.42 4.04 13.08
N TRP A 141 1.50 4.76 13.34
CA TRP A 141 2.86 4.21 13.32
C TRP A 141 3.32 3.86 14.73
N SER A 142 3.52 2.57 15.01
CA SER A 142 3.76 2.05 16.37
C SER A 142 5.24 1.88 16.76
N ALA A 143 6.19 2.06 15.84
CA ALA A 143 7.62 1.94 16.14
C ALA A 143 8.23 3.21 16.75
N ALA A 144 7.51 4.33 16.73
CA ALA A 144 7.92 5.55 17.41
C ALA A 144 7.69 5.47 18.92
N ALA A 145 8.53 6.16 19.70
CA ALA A 145 8.35 6.31 21.15
C ALA A 145 6.99 6.93 21.53
N GLN A 146 6.40 7.73 20.61
CA GLN A 146 5.02 8.17 20.67
C GLN A 146 4.35 7.82 19.34
N PRO A 147 3.21 7.09 19.34
CA PRO A 147 2.53 6.74 18.11
C PRO A 147 2.11 7.98 17.32
N VAL A 148 2.45 8.02 16.04
CA VAL A 148 1.98 9.07 15.14
C VAL A 148 0.64 8.64 14.56
N VAL A 149 -0.41 9.44 14.79
CA VAL A 149 -1.78 9.14 14.35
C VAL A 149 -2.22 10.12 13.28
N PHE A 150 -2.62 9.61 12.12
CA PHE A 150 -3.25 10.40 11.05
C PHE A 150 -4.74 10.09 11.00
N GLN A 151 -5.56 11.13 10.95
CA GLN A 151 -7.00 11.00 10.77
C GLN A 151 -7.39 11.53 9.38
N PHE A 152 -8.13 10.72 8.63
CA PHE A 152 -8.63 11.10 7.30
C PHE A 152 -10.15 11.10 7.29
N GLY A 153 -10.75 12.15 6.73
CA GLY A 153 -12.14 12.12 6.30
C GLY A 153 -12.22 11.49 4.92
N VAL A 154 -13.01 10.43 4.78
CA VAL A 154 -13.22 9.79 3.49
C VAL A 154 -14.49 10.40 2.89
N ARG A 155 -14.33 11.17 1.81
CA ARG A 155 -15.48 11.66 1.06
C ARG A 155 -16.04 10.50 0.23
N PRO A 156 -17.36 10.24 0.29
CA PRO A 156 -18.00 9.22 -0.55
C PRO A 156 -17.85 9.53 -2.04
#